data_AF-A0A7J6SSI7-F1
#
_entry.id   AF-A0A7J6SSI7-F1
#
_cell.length_a   1.000
_cell.length_b   1.000
_cell.length_c   1.000
_cell.angle_alpha   90.00
_cell.angle_beta   90.00
_cell.angle_gamma   90.00
#
_symmetry.space_group_name_H-M   'P 1'
#
loop_
_entity.id
_entity.type
_entity.pdbx_description
1 polymer ?
#
loop_
_entity_poly.entity_id
_entity_poly.type
_entity_poly.pdbx_seq_one_letter_code
_entity_poly.pdbx_strand_id
1 'polypeptide(L)'
;MAPGSLGSSSSSARKACASGQNVDSVLFGGPQEERSRLVEIVGKDTVQVRKPIGSNAAATTAAGRDVAVVAASEFNRLREGSSMTEKERELARRRQAREEYGERMQKSKERKEKMVKMEEERKRNALRSTNEVKEKVERNSVLQRAREKLDEDMDDVKHMNQMMLYSKVATIRDAQIQEKRYMHAEREEEEQQLDVMSEIERLKALQMYEERNRKRAVDQRRGASVIVEQIKDRQQTKLREEEQRDRERDFILKQIEALKDEEIAQQIGKREAAAKLIQEVNVANAAALKIKEERLIADKLEDQKIVEYQRKREQQEKAREEELAAEAAAKEAEFARLRAQQQRAQDKAADMDALRAKRAVEAAERQARQKEQNEARRLQAINEELAEARRLQAEEKERRLAEQAMLEREEFERIVLVQMQQEEAERVRAEEESQQRLGHCEELKKQIQAREEASLQARRDFLEEGNVIRAQIAAERRKLAAIKQRKIDKLKAAGVPEK
;
A
#
# COMPACT_ATOMS: atom_id res chain seq x y z
N MET A 1 -37.73 -3.38 -29.13
CA MET A 1 -38.06 -3.87 -27.77
C MET A 1 -37.22 -3.08 -26.76
N ALA A 2 -37.82 -2.12 -26.08
CA ALA A 2 -37.46 -1.78 -24.70
C ALA A 2 -38.13 -2.82 -23.77
N PRO A 3 -37.92 -2.87 -22.43
CA PRO A 3 -37.26 -1.94 -21.48
C PRO A 3 -36.25 -2.69 -20.54
N GLY A 4 -35.62 -2.15 -19.49
CA GLY A 4 -35.67 -0.91 -18.71
C GLY A 4 -34.40 -0.83 -17.84
N SER A 5 -33.89 0.37 -17.53
CA SER A 5 -34.21 1.18 -16.34
C SER A 5 -33.76 0.57 -15.01
N LEU A 6 -32.74 1.17 -14.37
CA LEU A 6 -32.84 1.87 -13.07
C LEU A 6 -31.45 2.29 -12.55
N GLY A 7 -31.27 3.59 -12.32
CA GLY A 7 -31.05 4.08 -10.95
C GLY A 7 -29.66 4.54 -10.47
N SER A 8 -29.51 5.88 -10.48
CA SER A 8 -28.90 6.74 -9.45
C SER A 8 -27.37 6.86 -9.36
N SER A 9 -26.75 7.98 -8.93
CA SER A 9 -26.92 9.44 -9.10
C SER A 9 -26.04 10.08 -8.02
N SER A 10 -25.16 11.03 -8.38
CA SER A 10 -24.90 12.24 -7.57
C SER A 10 -23.82 13.11 -8.22
N SER A 11 -24.21 14.26 -8.76
CA SER A 11 -23.27 15.34 -9.03
C SER A 11 -23.96 16.70 -8.91
N SER A 12 -23.48 17.46 -7.93
CA SER A 12 -23.35 18.92 -7.87
C SER A 12 -24.61 19.77 -8.03
N ALA A 13 -25.15 20.19 -6.89
CA ALA A 13 -26.05 21.33 -6.76
C ALA A 13 -25.34 22.64 -7.13
N ARG A 14 -25.96 23.43 -8.01
CA ARG A 14 -25.66 24.86 -8.23
C ARG A 14 -26.48 25.66 -7.23
N LYS A 15 -25.85 26.56 -6.48
CA LYS A 15 -26.51 27.45 -5.51
C LYS A 15 -26.80 28.80 -6.18
N ALA A 16 -28.06 29.20 -6.08
CA ALA A 16 -28.61 30.45 -6.59
C ALA A 16 -28.17 31.67 -5.77
N CYS A 17 -28.02 32.81 -6.46
CA CYS A 17 -27.80 34.12 -5.88
C CYS A 17 -29.08 34.65 -5.23
N ALA A 18 -28.98 35.14 -3.99
CA ALA A 18 -29.97 35.98 -3.36
C ALA A 18 -29.30 37.21 -2.73
N SER A 19 -30.02 38.32 -2.86
CA SER A 19 -29.77 39.69 -2.43
C SER A 19 -29.49 39.86 -0.93
N GLY A 20 -28.53 40.73 -0.62
CA GLY A 20 -28.33 41.29 0.72
C GLY A 20 -27.55 42.59 0.64
N GLN A 21 -28.27 43.70 0.83
CA GLN A 21 -27.72 45.04 1.04
C GLN A 21 -27.00 45.08 2.39
N ASN A 22 -25.79 45.67 2.43
CA ASN A 22 -25.27 46.53 3.51
C ASN A 22 -23.80 46.84 3.21
N VAL A 23 -23.54 48.06 2.75
CA VAL A 23 -22.20 48.65 2.71
C VAL A 23 -22.24 49.86 3.63
N ASP A 24 -21.56 49.74 4.77
CA ASP A 24 -21.26 50.85 5.66
C ASP A 24 -20.42 51.88 4.92
N SER A 25 -20.93 53.10 4.87
CA SER A 25 -20.26 54.28 4.30
C SER A 25 -19.99 55.26 5.43
N VAL A 26 -18.85 55.09 6.09
CA VAL A 26 -18.29 56.10 7.00
C VAL A 26 -16.86 56.39 6.55
N LEU A 27 -16.73 57.21 5.52
CA LEU A 27 -15.52 57.97 5.23
C LEU A 27 -15.92 59.06 4.21
N PHE A 28 -15.62 60.31 4.53
CA PHE A 28 -15.92 61.54 3.77
C PHE A 28 -17.27 62.20 4.06
N GLY A 29 -17.24 63.11 5.03
CA GLY A 29 -18.30 64.07 5.32
C GLY A 29 -18.38 65.20 4.28
N GLY A 30 -19.61 65.63 4.01
CA GLY A 30 -20.00 66.87 3.35
C GLY A 30 -21.29 67.41 3.98
N PRO A 31 -21.55 68.72 3.90
CA PRO A 31 -22.15 69.49 5.01
C PRO A 31 -23.64 69.79 4.83
N GLN A 32 -24.36 70.00 5.93
CA GLN A 32 -25.58 70.84 5.91
C GLN A 32 -25.94 71.46 7.27
N GLU A 33 -26.77 72.49 7.15
CA GLU A 33 -27.02 73.65 8.01
C GLU A 33 -27.66 73.42 9.39
N GLU A 34 -27.36 74.39 10.26
CA GLU A 34 -28.14 74.99 11.36
C GLU A 34 -29.20 74.17 12.13
N ARG A 35 -29.02 74.11 13.47
CA ARG A 35 -29.99 74.65 14.45
C ARG A 35 -29.40 74.68 15.87
N SER A 36 -29.93 75.66 16.60
CA SER A 36 -29.59 76.20 17.91
C SER A 36 -29.85 75.29 19.12
N ARG A 37 -29.09 75.49 20.21
CA ARG A 37 -29.60 75.93 21.53
C ARG A 37 -28.48 76.17 22.57
N LEU A 38 -28.70 77.27 23.30
CA LEU A 38 -28.02 77.80 24.50
C LEU A 38 -27.99 76.83 25.71
N VAL A 39 -27.06 77.01 26.67
CA VAL A 39 -27.29 77.66 27.99
C VAL A 39 -25.97 78.17 28.63
N GLU A 40 -26.16 79.30 29.31
CA GLU A 40 -25.43 80.27 30.16
C GLU A 40 -24.50 79.77 31.29
N ILE A 41 -23.85 80.57 32.16
CA ILE A 41 -23.23 81.93 32.27
C ILE A 41 -22.53 81.87 33.65
N VAL A 42 -21.32 82.42 33.82
CA VAL A 42 -20.96 83.16 35.06
C VAL A 42 -20.10 84.35 34.68
N GLY A 43 -20.59 85.54 35.02
CA GLY A 43 -20.20 86.82 34.42
C GLY A 43 -18.99 87.52 35.02
N LYS A 44 -18.75 88.72 34.48
CA LYS A 44 -18.74 89.97 35.24
C LYS A 44 -19.01 91.14 34.29
N ASP A 45 -19.88 92.01 34.77
CA ASP A 45 -20.17 93.39 34.38
C ASP A 45 -21.26 93.63 33.34
N THR A 46 -22.38 94.10 33.91
CA THR A 46 -23.75 94.21 33.41
C THR A 46 -24.06 95.53 32.72
N VAL A 47 -24.64 95.40 31.52
CA VAL A 47 -25.89 95.99 31.00
C VAL A 47 -26.52 97.17 31.77
N GLN A 48 -26.93 98.21 31.03
CA GLN A 48 -28.20 98.90 31.29
C GLN A 48 -29.01 99.15 30.01
N VAL A 49 -30.32 99.14 30.19
CA VAL A 49 -31.41 98.96 29.22
C VAL A 49 -32.33 100.18 29.23
N ARG A 50 -32.68 100.64 28.01
CA ARG A 50 -33.92 101.26 27.48
C ARG A 50 -34.54 102.57 28.03
N LYS A 51 -34.90 103.41 27.04
CA LYS A 51 -36.04 104.37 26.85
C LYS A 51 -37.19 104.36 27.87
N PRO A 52 -37.84 105.52 28.11
CA PRO A 52 -39.12 105.88 27.43
C PRO A 52 -39.28 107.40 27.09
N ILE A 53 -39.91 107.79 25.96
CA ILE A 53 -41.33 108.22 25.70
C ILE A 53 -41.57 109.72 25.85
N GLY A 54 -42.06 110.34 24.75
CA GLY A 54 -43.09 111.41 24.67
C GLY A 54 -42.80 112.74 25.40
N SER A 55 -43.48 113.85 25.16
CA SER A 55 -44.35 114.37 24.11
C SER A 55 -44.71 115.78 24.57
N ASN A 56 -44.86 116.70 23.62
CA ASN A 56 -45.73 117.88 23.67
C ASN A 56 -45.43 119.06 24.62
N ALA A 57 -45.24 120.20 23.94
CA ALA A 57 -46.07 121.40 24.05
C ALA A 57 -45.80 122.43 25.16
N ALA A 58 -45.55 123.64 24.65
CA ALA A 58 -46.23 124.88 25.00
C ALA A 58 -45.90 125.58 26.34
N ALA A 59 -45.28 126.75 26.15
CA ALA A 59 -45.89 128.04 26.46
C ALA A 59 -45.95 128.50 27.94
N THR A 60 -45.04 129.44 28.22
CA THR A 60 -45.24 130.76 28.84
C THR A 60 -45.52 130.93 30.34
N THR A 61 -44.95 132.05 30.81
CA THR A 61 -45.33 132.91 31.96
C THR A 61 -45.14 132.33 33.35
N ALA A 62 -44.74 133.05 34.39
CA ALA A 62 -44.22 134.39 34.71
C ALA A 62 -43.72 134.21 36.18
N ALA A 63 -43.01 135.08 36.90
CA ALA A 63 -43.12 136.52 37.05
C ALA A 63 -41.98 136.99 38.00
N GLY A 64 -41.60 138.26 37.84
CA GLY A 64 -41.47 139.20 38.96
C GLY A 64 -40.16 139.23 39.77
N ARG A 65 -39.31 140.21 39.48
CA ARG A 65 -39.06 141.37 40.38
C ARG A 65 -38.32 142.49 39.65
N ASP A 66 -38.69 143.71 40.02
CA ASP A 66 -38.61 144.96 39.27
C ASP A 66 -37.22 145.60 39.22
N VAL A 67 -36.80 146.09 38.03
CA VAL A 67 -36.04 147.35 37.87
C VAL A 67 -36.30 147.93 36.46
N ALA A 68 -36.83 149.15 36.44
CA ALA A 68 -36.99 150.14 35.35
C ALA A 68 -36.70 149.72 33.89
N VAL A 69 -37.77 149.51 33.12
CA VAL A 69 -37.77 149.60 31.65
C VAL A 69 -38.22 151.01 31.26
N VAL A 70 -37.23 151.83 30.93
CA VAL A 70 -37.35 152.98 30.02
C VAL A 70 -37.72 152.44 28.64
N ALA A 71 -38.72 153.04 27.99
CA ALA A 71 -39.26 152.56 26.73
C ALA A 71 -38.17 152.43 25.66
N ALA A 72 -38.20 151.37 24.86
CA ALA A 72 -37.16 151.02 23.88
C ALA A 72 -36.85 152.14 22.86
N SER A 73 -37.77 153.09 22.67
CA SER A 73 -37.58 154.30 21.88
C SER A 73 -36.60 155.31 22.52
N GLU A 74 -36.49 155.35 23.84
CA GLU A 74 -35.56 156.23 24.58
C GLU A 74 -34.18 155.59 24.79
N PHE A 75 -34.09 154.26 24.93
CA PHE A 75 -32.81 153.53 24.97
C PHE A 75 -32.10 153.54 23.59
N ASN A 76 -32.85 153.41 22.49
CA ASN A 76 -32.27 153.49 21.15
C ASN A 76 -31.88 154.92 20.76
N ARG A 77 -32.58 155.96 21.28
CA ARG A 77 -32.14 157.36 21.15
C ARG A 77 -30.82 157.66 21.88
N LEU A 78 -30.61 157.07 23.06
CA LEU A 78 -29.36 157.23 23.83
C LEU A 78 -28.20 156.37 23.31
N ARG A 79 -28.47 155.29 22.55
CA ARG A 79 -27.46 154.44 21.91
C ARG A 79 -27.03 154.92 20.51
N GLU A 80 -27.92 155.61 19.79
CA GLU A 80 -27.62 156.18 18.46
C GLU A 80 -27.09 157.62 18.52
N GLY A 81 -27.15 158.27 19.68
CA GLY A 81 -26.63 159.62 19.93
C GLY A 81 -25.14 159.70 20.31
N SER A 82 -24.44 158.56 20.52
CA SER A 82 -22.99 158.57 20.68
C SER A 82 -22.33 158.46 19.30
N SER A 83 -21.73 159.56 18.86
CA SER A 83 -21.00 159.70 17.60
C SER A 83 -19.90 158.64 17.46
N MET A 84 -20.25 157.49 16.89
CA MET A 84 -19.29 156.52 16.37
C MET A 84 -18.93 156.94 14.95
N THR A 85 -17.67 157.28 14.76
CA THR A 85 -17.10 157.71 13.48
C THR A 85 -17.30 156.63 12.40
N GLU A 86 -17.46 157.03 11.14
CA GLU A 86 -17.66 156.11 9.99
C GLU A 86 -16.64 154.96 9.93
N LYS A 87 -15.42 155.19 10.44
CA LYS A 87 -14.33 154.20 10.47
C LYS A 87 -14.60 153.01 11.39
N GLU A 88 -15.29 153.18 12.52
CA GLU A 88 -15.53 152.08 13.48
C GLU A 88 -16.65 151.14 13.01
N ARG A 89 -17.64 151.68 12.27
CA ARG A 89 -18.72 150.91 11.65
C ARG A 89 -18.21 150.04 10.51
N GLU A 90 -17.24 150.57 9.74
CA GLU A 90 -16.56 149.84 8.68
C GLU A 90 -15.66 148.72 9.24
N LEU A 91 -14.97 148.99 10.35
CA LEU A 91 -14.13 148.01 11.04
C LEU A 91 -14.96 146.86 11.65
N ALA A 92 -16.15 147.15 12.18
CA ALA A 92 -17.09 146.14 12.66
C ALA A 92 -17.64 145.26 11.53
N ARG A 93 -18.04 145.85 10.38
CA ARG A 93 -18.44 145.07 9.19
C ARG A 93 -17.30 144.22 8.65
N ARG A 94 -16.06 144.74 8.64
CA ARG A 94 -14.88 143.99 8.20
C ARG A 94 -14.52 142.86 9.17
N ARG A 95 -14.75 143.02 10.47
CA ARG A 95 -14.62 141.95 11.47
C ARG A 95 -15.67 140.87 11.27
N GLN A 96 -16.95 141.23 11.13
CA GLN A 96 -18.04 140.29 10.86
C GLN A 96 -17.82 139.53 9.54
N ALA A 97 -17.43 140.22 8.47
CA ALA A 97 -17.10 139.56 7.20
C ALA A 97 -15.90 138.61 7.31
N ARG A 98 -14.91 138.93 8.16
CA ARG A 98 -13.75 138.06 8.44
C ARG A 98 -14.13 136.85 9.30
N GLU A 99 -15.04 137.02 10.24
CA GLU A 99 -15.59 135.94 11.06
C GLU A 99 -16.44 134.99 10.20
N GLU A 100 -17.36 135.49 9.38
CA GLU A 100 -18.14 134.69 8.44
C GLU A 100 -17.27 133.96 7.41
N TYR A 101 -16.23 134.63 6.88
CA TYR A 101 -15.26 134.00 6.00
C TYR A 101 -14.45 132.92 6.74
N GLY A 102 -14.07 133.17 7.99
CA GLY A 102 -13.39 132.22 8.88
C GLY A 102 -14.24 130.98 9.16
N GLU A 103 -15.53 131.14 9.47
CA GLU A 103 -16.46 130.04 9.68
C GLU A 103 -16.68 129.21 8.40
N ARG A 104 -16.81 129.85 7.25
CA ARG A 104 -16.89 129.16 5.94
C ARG A 104 -15.61 128.37 5.66
N MET A 105 -14.44 128.93 6.01
CA MET A 105 -13.16 128.26 5.85
C MET A 105 -12.99 127.08 6.83
N GLN A 106 -13.45 127.22 8.08
CA GLN A 106 -13.46 126.13 9.07
C GLN A 106 -14.37 124.98 8.64
N LYS A 107 -15.61 125.27 8.21
CA LYS A 107 -16.53 124.24 7.67
C LYS A 107 -15.95 123.51 6.45
N SER A 108 -15.17 124.21 5.61
CA SER A 108 -14.46 123.60 4.49
C SER A 108 -13.29 122.71 4.95
N LYS A 109 -12.51 123.15 5.95
CA LYS A 109 -11.42 122.36 6.55
C LYS A 109 -11.95 121.10 7.23
N GLU A 110 -13.01 121.19 8.01
CA GLU A 110 -13.64 120.03 8.66
C GLU A 110 -14.18 119.01 7.64
N ARG A 111 -14.74 119.47 6.52
CA ARG A 111 -15.14 118.58 5.42
C ARG A 111 -13.94 117.89 4.81
N LYS A 112 -12.84 118.63 4.57
CA LYS A 112 -11.59 118.06 4.04
C LYS A 112 -10.98 117.04 5.01
N GLU A 113 -10.94 117.32 6.30
CA GLU A 113 -10.45 116.40 7.32
C GLU A 113 -11.33 115.15 7.46
N LYS A 114 -12.66 115.28 7.40
CA LYS A 114 -13.58 114.13 7.36
C LYS A 114 -13.35 113.28 6.12
N MET A 115 -13.13 113.89 4.95
CA MET A 115 -12.81 113.16 3.71
C MET A 115 -11.47 112.43 3.81
N VAL A 116 -10.45 113.04 4.43
CA VAL A 116 -9.14 112.40 4.67
C VAL A 116 -9.28 111.22 5.63
N LYS A 117 -10.01 111.37 6.75
CA LYS A 117 -10.26 110.26 7.69
C LYS A 117 -11.04 109.11 7.04
N MET A 118 -12.06 109.43 6.25
CA MET A 118 -12.81 108.44 5.47
C MET A 118 -11.91 107.74 4.43
N GLU A 119 -10.97 108.45 3.79
CA GLU A 119 -9.97 107.85 2.89
C GLU A 119 -8.96 106.96 3.64
N GLU A 120 -8.53 107.33 4.84
CA GLU A 120 -7.64 106.52 5.69
C GLU A 120 -8.33 105.23 6.16
N GLU A 121 -9.60 105.33 6.57
CA GLU A 121 -10.41 104.16 6.91
C GLU A 121 -10.69 103.28 5.68
N ARG A 122 -10.92 103.87 4.51
CA ARG A 122 -11.07 103.13 3.24
C ARG A 122 -9.77 102.45 2.80
N LYS A 123 -8.60 103.03 3.11
CA LYS A 123 -7.28 102.42 2.89
C LYS A 123 -6.99 101.29 3.88
N ARG A 124 -7.39 101.42 5.15
CA ARG A 124 -7.26 100.35 6.17
C ARG A 124 -8.22 99.19 5.92
N ASN A 125 -9.44 99.50 5.51
CA ASN A 125 -10.50 98.53 5.20
C ASN A 125 -10.54 98.16 3.71
N ALA A 126 -9.54 98.57 2.92
CA ALA A 126 -9.35 98.03 1.58
C ALA A 126 -9.19 96.52 1.74
N LEU A 127 -10.21 95.78 1.27
CA LEU A 127 -10.29 94.33 1.36
C LEU A 127 -8.97 93.76 0.82
N ARG A 128 -8.18 93.19 1.73
CA ARG A 128 -6.96 92.46 1.39
C ARG A 128 -7.31 91.45 0.31
N SER A 129 -6.54 91.46 -0.77
CA SER A 129 -6.80 90.61 -1.93
C SER A 129 -6.91 89.14 -1.50
N THR A 130 -7.78 88.36 -2.15
CA THR A 130 -7.94 86.91 -1.87
C THR A 130 -6.61 86.16 -1.96
N ASN A 131 -5.67 86.65 -2.77
CA ASN A 131 -4.30 86.14 -2.85
C ASN A 131 -3.48 86.43 -1.59
N GLU A 132 -3.62 87.61 -0.98
CA GLU A 132 -2.91 87.96 0.27
C GLU A 132 -3.40 87.13 1.47
N VAL A 133 -4.68 86.73 1.47
CA VAL A 133 -5.24 85.83 2.48
C VAL A 133 -4.68 84.41 2.32
N LYS A 134 -4.63 83.90 1.07
CA LYS A 134 -4.01 82.60 0.76
C LYS A 134 -2.53 82.57 1.14
N GLU A 135 -1.77 83.59 0.76
CA GLU A 135 -0.36 83.70 1.13
C GLU A 135 -0.16 83.75 2.65
N LYS A 136 -1.07 84.36 3.41
CA LYS A 136 -1.01 84.36 4.88
C LYS A 136 -1.30 82.98 5.47
N VAL A 137 -2.26 82.24 4.93
CA VAL A 137 -2.57 80.87 5.36
C VAL A 137 -1.40 79.95 5.04
N GLU A 138 -0.81 80.07 3.84
CA GLU A 138 0.38 79.32 3.45
C GLU A 138 1.57 79.67 4.36
N ARG A 139 1.87 80.96 4.56
CA ARG A 139 2.91 81.41 5.50
C ARG A 139 2.65 80.89 6.91
N ASN A 140 1.41 80.94 7.40
CA ASN A 140 1.07 80.44 8.72
C ASN A 140 1.22 78.91 8.82
N SER A 141 0.84 78.15 7.79
CA SER A 141 1.02 76.70 7.78
C SER A 141 2.50 76.31 7.70
N VAL A 142 3.31 77.07 6.96
CA VAL A 142 4.76 76.90 6.92
C VAL A 142 5.38 77.25 8.27
N LEU A 143 4.96 78.35 8.91
CA LEU A 143 5.40 78.72 10.25
C LEU A 143 4.97 77.70 11.30
N GLN A 144 3.77 77.14 11.18
CA GLN A 144 3.28 76.08 12.06
C GLN A 144 4.09 74.80 11.88
N ARG A 145 4.32 74.34 10.65
CA ARG A 145 5.20 73.20 10.37
C ARG A 145 6.63 73.43 10.84
N ALA A 146 7.12 74.67 10.74
CA ALA A 146 8.44 75.03 11.26
C ALA A 146 8.48 74.94 12.79
N ARG A 147 7.41 75.38 13.48
CA ARG A 147 7.27 75.20 14.93
C ARG A 147 7.17 73.74 15.32
N GLU A 148 6.34 72.95 14.65
CA GLU A 148 6.21 71.50 14.87
C GLU A 148 7.56 70.78 14.72
N LYS A 149 8.37 71.15 13.72
CA LYS A 149 9.73 70.61 13.57
C LYS A 149 10.67 71.00 14.71
N LEU A 150 10.57 72.23 15.19
CA LEU A 150 11.36 72.67 16.36
C LEU A 150 10.93 71.94 17.63
N ASP A 151 9.63 71.68 17.79
CA ASP A 151 9.08 70.91 18.90
C ASP A 151 9.50 69.42 18.80
N GLU A 152 9.49 68.83 17.60
CA GLU A 152 10.03 67.49 17.32
C GLU A 152 11.54 67.38 17.60
N ASP A 153 12.27 68.49 17.51
CA ASP A 153 13.70 68.54 17.77
C ASP A 153 14.05 68.56 19.25
N MET A 154 13.09 68.84 20.14
CA MET A 154 13.29 68.78 21.59
C MET A 154 13.59 67.34 22.06
N ASP A 155 14.54 67.18 22.97
CA ASP A 155 15.01 65.87 23.42
C ASP A 155 13.91 65.01 24.07
N ASP A 156 13.00 65.62 24.84
CA ASP A 156 11.87 64.91 25.45
C ASP A 156 10.90 64.37 24.40
N VAL A 157 10.65 65.14 23.32
CA VAL A 157 9.78 64.72 22.20
C VAL A 157 10.46 63.62 21.39
N LYS A 158 11.79 63.69 21.19
CA LYS A 158 12.58 62.59 20.60
C LYS A 158 12.49 61.31 21.44
N HIS A 159 12.56 61.42 22.77
CA HIS A 159 12.39 60.27 23.66
C HIS A 159 10.96 59.69 23.62
N MET A 160 9.92 60.54 23.59
CA MET A 160 8.54 60.10 23.40
C MET A 160 8.34 59.40 22.05
N ASN A 161 8.94 59.93 20.97
CA ASN A 161 8.92 59.32 19.65
C ASN A 161 9.64 57.95 19.64
N GLN A 162 10.75 57.81 20.38
CA GLN A 162 11.42 56.52 20.58
C GLN A 162 10.51 55.50 21.30
N MET A 163 9.82 55.92 22.36
CA MET A 163 8.88 55.04 23.08
C MET A 163 7.67 54.68 22.22
N MET A 164 7.16 55.61 21.42
CA MET A 164 6.08 55.34 20.45
C MET A 164 6.54 54.34 19.39
N LEU A 165 7.76 54.48 18.87
CA LEU A 165 8.32 53.54 17.91
C LEU A 165 8.50 52.16 18.53
N TYR A 166 9.02 52.08 19.77
CA TYR A 166 9.15 50.83 20.50
C TYR A 166 7.79 50.15 20.68
N SER A 167 6.75 50.90 21.07
CA SER A 167 5.39 50.39 21.19
C SER A 167 4.85 49.83 19.87
N LYS A 168 5.05 50.54 18.75
CA LYS A 168 4.68 50.05 17.40
C LYS A 168 5.44 48.79 17.01
N VAL A 169 6.72 48.70 17.33
CA VAL A 169 7.53 47.49 17.04
C VAL A 169 7.11 46.34 17.95
N ALA A 170 6.79 46.61 19.22
CA ALA A 170 6.32 45.60 20.16
C ALA A 170 4.96 45.01 19.72
N THR A 171 4.01 45.84 19.29
CA THR A 171 2.72 45.35 18.79
C THR A 171 2.86 44.50 17.53
N ILE A 172 3.72 44.91 16.59
CA ILE A 172 4.01 44.11 15.39
C ILE A 172 4.71 42.80 15.77
N ARG A 173 5.66 42.84 16.71
CA ARG A 173 6.35 41.64 17.21
C ARG A 173 5.36 40.67 17.85
N ASP A 174 4.46 41.15 18.69
CA ASP A 174 3.47 40.31 19.35
C ASP A 174 2.53 39.66 18.33
N ALA A 175 2.11 40.41 17.30
CA ALA A 175 1.35 39.86 16.18
C ALA A 175 2.13 38.79 15.41
N GLN A 176 3.41 39.02 15.10
CA GLN A 176 4.29 38.04 14.44
C GLN A 176 4.51 36.78 15.30
N ILE A 177 4.62 36.92 16.62
CA ILE A 177 4.75 35.78 17.54
C ILE A 177 3.46 34.95 17.53
N GLN A 178 2.29 35.60 17.54
CA GLN A 178 1.00 34.90 17.44
C GLN A 178 0.86 34.18 16.10
N GLU A 179 1.18 34.84 14.99
CA GLU A 179 1.19 34.24 13.65
C GLU A 179 2.14 33.03 13.59
N LYS A 180 3.36 33.17 14.10
CA LYS A 180 4.32 32.07 14.15
C LYS A 180 3.83 30.88 14.98
N ARG A 181 3.11 31.13 16.09
CA ARG A 181 2.50 30.06 16.90
C ARG A 181 1.39 29.35 16.14
N TYR A 182 0.54 30.09 15.42
CA TYR A 182 -0.50 29.51 14.58
C TYR A 182 0.09 28.64 13.46
N MET A 183 1.08 29.16 12.73
CA MET A 183 1.80 28.41 11.70
C MET A 183 2.49 27.15 12.24
N HIS A 184 2.96 27.17 13.50
CA HIS A 184 3.55 25.99 14.13
C HIS A 184 2.49 24.96 14.49
N ALA A 185 1.36 25.39 15.04
CA ALA A 185 0.24 24.50 15.38
C ALA A 185 -0.35 23.84 14.12
N GLU A 186 -0.52 24.59 13.03
CA GLU A 186 -1.00 24.05 11.75
C GLU A 186 -0.03 22.98 11.20
N ARG A 187 1.28 23.23 11.26
CA ARG A 187 2.28 22.21 10.88
C ARG A 187 2.25 20.97 11.76
N GLU A 188 2.09 21.13 13.08
CA GLU A 188 1.96 19.99 13.99
C GLU A 188 0.71 19.16 13.66
N GLU A 189 -0.41 19.80 13.32
CA GLU A 189 -1.63 19.11 12.89
C GLU A 189 -1.44 18.39 11.55
N GLU A 190 -0.75 19.00 10.58
CA GLU A 190 -0.39 18.36 9.31
C GLU A 190 0.52 17.15 9.51
N GLU A 191 1.56 17.26 10.36
CA GLU A 191 2.45 16.16 10.72
C GLU A 191 1.66 15.00 11.37
N GLN A 192 0.75 15.30 12.30
CA GLN A 192 -0.14 14.30 12.89
C GLN A 192 -1.03 13.62 11.85
N GLN A 193 -1.56 14.36 10.88
CA GLN A 193 -2.34 13.78 9.79
C GLN A 193 -1.49 12.85 8.92
N LEU A 194 -0.25 13.24 8.60
CA LEU A 194 0.68 12.41 7.84
C LEU A 194 1.07 11.13 8.59
N ASP A 195 1.28 11.21 9.91
CA ASP A 195 1.56 10.05 10.76
C ASP A 195 0.38 9.08 10.77
N VAL A 196 -0.84 9.59 10.91
CA VAL A 196 -2.06 8.77 10.83
C VAL A 196 -2.22 8.12 9.46
N MET A 197 -1.97 8.86 8.37
CA MET A 197 -2.02 8.32 7.02
C MET A 197 -0.97 7.22 6.80
N SER A 198 0.24 7.42 7.32
CA SER A 198 1.32 6.43 7.28
C SER A 198 0.97 5.17 8.08
N GLU A 199 0.34 5.31 9.24
CA GLU A 199 -0.13 4.17 10.05
C GLU A 199 -1.26 3.41 9.36
N ILE A 200 -2.19 4.11 8.69
CA ILE A 200 -3.23 3.48 7.88
C ILE A 200 -2.61 2.66 6.74
N GLU A 201 -1.60 3.18 6.05
CA GLU A 201 -0.89 2.44 5.00
C GLU A 201 -0.16 1.21 5.56
N ARG A 202 0.49 1.35 6.71
CA ARG A 202 1.13 0.23 7.43
C ARG A 202 0.11 -0.86 7.77
N LEU A 203 -1.04 -0.49 8.32
CA LEU A 203 -2.12 -1.41 8.66
C LEU A 203 -2.72 -2.09 7.42
N LYS A 204 -2.92 -1.36 6.32
CA LYS A 204 -3.35 -1.95 5.04
C LYS A 204 -2.34 -2.95 4.51
N ALA A 205 -1.04 -2.65 4.59
CA ALA A 205 0.01 -3.57 4.17
C ALA A 205 -0.02 -4.86 5.02
N LEU A 206 -0.15 -4.74 6.35
CA LEU A 206 -0.30 -5.88 7.25
C LEU A 206 -1.53 -6.72 6.92
N GLN A 207 -2.69 -6.09 6.70
CA GLN A 207 -3.90 -6.79 6.27
C GLN A 207 -3.70 -7.56 4.97
N MET A 208 -3.04 -6.97 3.97
CA MET A 208 -2.73 -7.64 2.70
C MET A 208 -1.79 -8.85 2.89
N TYR A 209 -0.86 -8.80 3.85
CA TYR A 209 -0.03 -9.95 4.21
C TYR A 209 -0.82 -11.03 4.96
N GLU A 210 -1.68 -10.63 5.91
CA GLU A 210 -2.56 -11.56 6.62
C GLU A 210 -3.51 -12.28 5.68
N GLU A 211 -4.13 -11.58 4.73
CA GLU A 211 -4.99 -12.18 3.71
C GLU A 211 -4.23 -13.19 2.84
N ARG A 212 -3.00 -12.86 2.42
CA ARG A 212 -2.14 -13.80 1.68
C ARG A 212 -1.79 -15.03 2.51
N ASN A 213 -1.49 -14.86 3.79
CA ASN A 213 -1.23 -15.97 4.71
C ASN A 213 -2.48 -16.82 4.95
N ARG A 214 -3.65 -16.19 5.07
CA ARG A 214 -4.94 -16.86 5.23
C ARG A 214 -5.28 -17.69 3.99
N LYS A 215 -5.07 -17.15 2.78
CA LYS A 215 -5.22 -17.90 1.52
C LYS A 215 -4.30 -19.12 1.49
N ARG A 216 -3.00 -18.93 1.78
CA ARG A 216 -2.04 -20.05 1.88
C ARG A 216 -2.45 -21.12 2.89
N ALA A 217 -2.97 -20.72 4.07
CA ALA A 217 -3.45 -21.65 5.08
C ALA A 217 -4.70 -22.43 4.63
N VAL A 218 -5.63 -21.79 3.91
CA VAL A 218 -6.79 -22.45 3.33
C VAL A 218 -6.38 -23.45 2.26
N ASP A 219 -5.44 -23.09 1.39
CA ASP A 219 -4.94 -23.98 0.35
C ASP A 219 -4.18 -25.17 0.93
N GLN A 220 -3.38 -24.97 1.99
CA GLN A 220 -2.76 -26.06 2.75
C GLN A 220 -3.80 -27.00 3.37
N ARG A 221 -4.88 -26.47 3.97
CA ARG A 221 -5.97 -27.29 4.51
C ARG A 221 -6.69 -28.08 3.42
N ARG A 222 -6.94 -27.47 2.25
CA ARG A 222 -7.52 -28.17 1.09
C ARG A 222 -6.60 -29.29 0.61
N GLY A 223 -5.31 -29.01 0.46
CA GLY A 223 -4.30 -30.03 0.11
C GLY A 223 -4.25 -31.17 1.12
N ALA A 224 -4.27 -30.87 2.43
CA ALA A 224 -4.32 -31.89 3.48
C ALA A 224 -5.61 -32.73 3.41
N SER A 225 -6.77 -32.12 3.14
CA SER A 225 -8.03 -32.83 2.97
C SER A 225 -7.98 -33.83 1.81
N VAL A 226 -7.43 -33.42 0.67
CA VAL A 226 -7.26 -34.30 -0.50
C VAL A 226 -6.34 -35.48 -0.18
N ILE A 227 -5.23 -35.25 0.54
CA ILE A 227 -4.33 -36.34 0.95
C ILE A 227 -5.06 -37.32 1.91
N VAL A 228 -5.85 -36.81 2.85
CA VAL A 228 -6.64 -37.66 3.75
C VAL A 228 -7.65 -38.50 2.97
N GLU A 229 -8.32 -37.93 1.96
CA GLU A 229 -9.21 -38.69 1.06
C GLU A 229 -8.43 -39.75 0.27
N GLN A 230 -7.28 -39.41 -0.30
CA GLN A 230 -6.42 -40.39 -1.00
C GLN A 230 -5.95 -41.53 -0.10
N ILE A 231 -5.65 -41.25 1.17
CA ILE A 231 -5.29 -42.29 2.16
C ILE A 231 -6.49 -43.19 2.43
N LYS A 232 -7.70 -42.62 2.60
CA LYS A 232 -8.92 -43.40 2.78
C LYS A 232 -9.21 -44.29 1.57
N ASP A 233 -9.06 -43.77 0.36
CA ASP A 233 -9.26 -44.53 -0.88
C ASP A 233 -8.23 -45.67 -1.02
N ARG A 234 -6.96 -45.41 -0.68
CA ARG A 234 -5.93 -46.46 -0.61
C ARG A 234 -6.22 -47.51 0.46
N GLN A 235 -6.75 -47.11 1.61
CA GLN A 235 -7.15 -48.08 2.63
C GLN A 235 -8.33 -48.92 2.15
N GLN A 236 -9.34 -48.33 1.52
CA GLN A 236 -10.47 -49.08 0.97
C GLN A 236 -10.06 -50.06 -0.13
N THR A 237 -9.14 -49.67 -1.02
CA THR A 237 -8.63 -50.57 -2.06
C THR A 237 -7.86 -51.73 -1.45
N LYS A 238 -6.99 -51.50 -0.45
CA LYS A 238 -6.34 -52.58 0.30
C LYS A 238 -7.35 -53.53 0.96
N LEU A 239 -8.39 -52.98 1.58
CA LEU A 239 -9.43 -53.79 2.23
C LEU A 239 -10.19 -54.65 1.22
N ARG A 240 -10.49 -54.12 0.02
CA ARG A 240 -11.07 -54.90 -1.09
C ARG A 240 -10.13 -55.99 -1.61
N GLU A 241 -8.83 -55.71 -1.71
CA GLU A 241 -7.84 -56.72 -2.12
C GLU A 241 -7.70 -57.83 -1.06
N GLU A 242 -7.73 -57.50 0.22
CA GLU A 242 -7.75 -58.48 1.32
C GLU A 242 -9.02 -59.33 1.26
N GLU A 243 -10.20 -58.72 1.09
CA GLU A 243 -11.45 -59.46 0.89
C GLU A 243 -11.41 -60.38 -0.33
N GLN A 244 -10.78 -59.97 -1.43
CA GLN A 244 -10.59 -60.82 -2.62
C GLN A 244 -9.67 -62.00 -2.32
N ARG A 245 -8.54 -61.78 -1.64
CA ARG A 245 -7.63 -62.86 -1.23
C ARG A 245 -8.30 -63.83 -0.28
N ASP A 246 -9.14 -63.36 0.63
CA ASP A 246 -9.86 -64.24 1.54
C ASP A 246 -10.93 -65.07 0.79
N ARG A 247 -11.62 -64.49 -0.19
CA ARG A 247 -12.50 -65.27 -1.09
C ARG A 247 -11.75 -66.32 -1.90
N GLU A 248 -10.56 -65.98 -2.41
CA GLU A 248 -9.70 -66.93 -3.13
C GLU A 248 -9.19 -68.04 -2.20
N ARG A 249 -8.80 -67.71 -0.96
CA ARG A 249 -8.43 -68.69 0.07
C ARG A 249 -9.57 -69.63 0.38
N ASP A 250 -10.78 -69.11 0.60
CA ASP A 250 -11.97 -69.93 0.86
C ASP A 250 -12.31 -70.84 -0.33
N PHE A 251 -12.13 -70.34 -1.56
CA PHE A 251 -12.31 -71.15 -2.77
C PHE A 251 -11.28 -72.29 -2.85
N ILE A 252 -10.00 -72.00 -2.59
CA ILE A 252 -8.93 -73.00 -2.57
C ILE A 252 -9.19 -74.04 -1.47
N LEU A 253 -9.62 -73.61 -0.27
CA LEU A 253 -9.94 -74.51 0.84
C LEU A 253 -11.09 -75.47 0.47
N LYS A 254 -12.17 -74.96 -0.15
CA LYS A 254 -13.26 -75.81 -0.65
C LYS A 254 -12.80 -76.80 -1.71
N GLN A 255 -11.88 -76.39 -2.59
CA GLN A 255 -11.32 -77.28 -3.60
C GLN A 255 -10.43 -78.37 -2.99
N ILE A 256 -9.66 -78.04 -1.96
CA ILE A 256 -8.88 -79.02 -1.18
C ILE A 256 -9.80 -80.00 -0.46
N GLU A 257 -10.89 -79.53 0.14
CA GLU A 257 -11.89 -80.41 0.78
C GLU A 257 -12.53 -81.37 -0.23
N ALA A 258 -12.95 -80.87 -1.40
CA ALA A 258 -13.51 -81.72 -2.45
C ALA A 258 -12.50 -82.80 -2.93
N LEU A 259 -11.22 -82.43 -3.12
CA LEU A 259 -10.18 -83.39 -3.48
C LEU A 259 -9.92 -84.43 -2.38
N LYS A 260 -9.97 -84.01 -1.10
CA LYS A 260 -9.85 -84.95 0.03
C LYS A 260 -11.01 -85.93 0.09
N ASP A 261 -12.23 -85.46 -0.15
CA ASP A 261 -13.42 -86.33 -0.18
C ASP A 261 -13.35 -87.33 -1.34
N GLU A 262 -12.89 -86.90 -2.52
CA GLU A 262 -12.62 -87.79 -3.65
C GLU A 262 -11.53 -88.82 -3.33
N GLU A 263 -10.46 -88.41 -2.65
CA GLU A 263 -9.38 -89.31 -2.24
C GLU A 263 -9.86 -90.35 -1.22
N ILE A 264 -10.69 -89.95 -0.25
CA ILE A 264 -11.34 -90.86 0.71
C ILE A 264 -12.24 -91.85 -0.02
N ALA A 265 -13.07 -91.40 -0.96
CA ALA A 265 -13.94 -92.27 -1.75
C ALA A 265 -13.12 -93.28 -2.58
N GLN A 266 -12.01 -92.84 -3.19
CA GLN A 266 -11.10 -93.73 -3.91
C GLN A 266 -10.41 -94.75 -2.98
N GLN A 267 -10.04 -94.35 -1.76
CA GLN A 267 -9.47 -95.28 -0.78
C GLN A 267 -10.49 -96.32 -0.31
N ILE A 268 -11.73 -95.91 -0.07
CA ILE A 268 -12.84 -96.84 0.27
C ILE A 268 -13.05 -97.81 -0.90
N GLY A 269 -13.14 -97.33 -2.14
CA GLY A 269 -13.28 -98.18 -3.32
C GLY A 269 -12.13 -99.17 -3.50
N LYS A 270 -10.88 -98.75 -3.25
CA LYS A 270 -9.71 -99.65 -3.26
C LYS A 270 -9.79 -100.71 -2.17
N ARG A 271 -10.23 -100.36 -0.96
CA ARG A 271 -10.43 -101.32 0.15
C ARG A 271 -11.52 -102.33 -0.16
N GLU A 272 -12.64 -101.90 -0.72
CA GLU A 272 -13.73 -102.79 -1.13
C GLU A 272 -13.30 -103.74 -2.26
N ALA A 273 -12.56 -103.24 -3.25
CA ALA A 273 -12.00 -104.07 -4.32
C ALA A 273 -10.99 -105.09 -3.78
N ALA A 274 -10.11 -104.69 -2.85
CA ALA A 274 -9.18 -105.60 -2.19
C ALA A 274 -9.91 -106.66 -1.35
N ALA A 275 -10.99 -106.29 -0.65
CA ALA A 275 -11.79 -107.24 0.13
C ALA A 275 -12.49 -108.27 -0.76
N LYS A 276 -13.05 -107.85 -1.91
CA LYS A 276 -13.63 -108.77 -2.92
C LYS A 276 -12.57 -109.73 -3.47
N LEU A 277 -11.38 -109.22 -3.80
CA LEU A 277 -10.28 -110.05 -4.29
C LEU A 277 -9.84 -111.10 -3.24
N ILE A 278 -9.77 -110.73 -1.96
CA ILE A 278 -9.45 -111.67 -0.88
C ILE A 278 -10.53 -112.74 -0.73
N GLN A 279 -11.81 -112.38 -0.85
CA GLN A 279 -12.90 -113.35 -0.82
C GLN A 279 -12.82 -114.33 -2.01
N GLU A 280 -12.55 -113.84 -3.22
CA GLU A 280 -12.36 -114.69 -4.41
C GLU A 280 -11.17 -115.65 -4.26
N VAL A 281 -10.04 -115.17 -3.74
CA VAL A 281 -8.86 -115.99 -3.45
C VAL A 281 -9.17 -117.06 -2.39
N ASN A 282 -9.92 -116.71 -1.35
CA ASN A 282 -10.31 -117.66 -0.30
C ASN A 282 -11.25 -118.75 -0.83
N VAL A 283 -12.20 -118.41 -1.71
CA VAL A 283 -13.07 -119.38 -2.37
C VAL A 283 -12.27 -120.31 -3.28
N ALA A 284 -11.31 -119.77 -4.06
CA ALA A 284 -10.43 -120.56 -4.91
C ALA A 284 -9.52 -121.50 -4.09
N ASN A 285 -8.97 -121.03 -2.98
CA ASN A 285 -8.15 -121.84 -2.07
C ASN A 285 -8.97 -122.95 -1.39
N ALA A 286 -10.20 -122.67 -0.96
CA ALA A 286 -11.11 -123.66 -0.40
C ALA A 286 -11.49 -124.74 -1.42
N ALA A 287 -11.75 -124.35 -2.68
CA ALA A 287 -11.99 -125.29 -3.77
C ALA A 287 -10.76 -126.17 -4.07
N ALA A 288 -9.56 -125.58 -4.09
CA ALA A 288 -8.32 -126.31 -4.30
C ALA A 288 -8.04 -127.33 -3.17
N LEU A 289 -8.42 -127.01 -1.93
CA LEU A 289 -8.26 -127.89 -0.77
C LEU A 289 -9.20 -129.09 -0.84
N LYS A 290 -10.47 -128.88 -1.24
CA LYS A 290 -11.44 -129.97 -1.50
C LYS A 290 -10.97 -130.92 -2.59
N ILE A 291 -10.43 -130.41 -3.69
CA ILE A 291 -9.88 -131.23 -4.78
C ILE A 291 -8.71 -132.10 -4.29
N LYS A 292 -7.87 -131.57 -3.39
CA LYS A 292 -6.78 -132.35 -2.78
C LYS A 292 -7.30 -133.44 -1.84
N GLU A 293 -8.33 -133.15 -1.04
CA GLU A 293 -8.96 -134.14 -0.17
C GLU A 293 -9.60 -135.29 -0.96
N GLU A 294 -10.29 -134.98 -2.05
CA GLU A 294 -10.88 -135.97 -2.95
C GLU A 294 -9.82 -136.88 -3.60
N ARG A 295 -8.67 -136.31 -4.03
CA ARG A 295 -7.54 -137.10 -4.52
C ARG A 295 -6.96 -138.01 -3.43
N LEU A 296 -6.79 -137.51 -2.21
CA LEU A 296 -6.26 -138.30 -1.11
C LEU A 296 -7.18 -139.48 -0.74
N ILE A 297 -8.50 -139.30 -0.86
CA ILE A 297 -9.49 -140.38 -0.64
C ILE A 297 -9.43 -141.41 -1.76
N ALA A 298 -9.24 -140.98 -3.01
CA ALA A 298 -9.04 -141.88 -4.15
C ALA A 298 -7.77 -142.72 -4.01
N ASP A 299 -6.64 -142.09 -3.65
CA ASP A 299 -5.35 -142.77 -3.45
C ASP A 299 -5.46 -143.86 -2.36
N LYS A 300 -6.15 -143.56 -1.24
CA LYS A 300 -6.38 -144.54 -0.16
C LYS A 300 -7.20 -145.76 -0.61
N LEU A 301 -8.13 -145.59 -1.54
CA LEU A 301 -8.93 -146.70 -2.08
C LEU A 301 -8.13 -147.55 -3.06
N GLU A 302 -7.17 -146.96 -3.77
CA GLU A 302 -6.23 -147.69 -4.64
C GLU A 302 -5.20 -148.47 -3.81
N ASP A 303 -4.67 -147.88 -2.74
CA ASP A 303 -3.75 -148.55 -1.82
C ASP A 303 -4.39 -149.77 -1.15
N GLN A 304 -5.66 -149.69 -0.76
CA GLN A 304 -6.39 -150.84 -0.21
C GLN A 304 -6.51 -152.00 -1.22
N LYS A 305 -6.68 -151.70 -2.51
CA LYS A 305 -6.72 -152.72 -3.58
C LYS A 305 -5.34 -153.35 -3.82
N ILE A 306 -4.26 -152.57 -3.67
CA ILE A 306 -2.88 -153.06 -3.80
C ILE A 306 -2.56 -154.04 -2.66
N VAL A 307 -2.97 -153.73 -1.43
CA VAL A 307 -2.76 -154.60 -0.26
C VAL A 307 -3.50 -155.94 -0.41
N GLU A 308 -4.73 -155.94 -0.92
CA GLU A 308 -5.48 -157.18 -1.16
C GLU A 308 -4.86 -158.05 -2.27
N TYR A 309 -4.22 -157.42 -3.27
CA TYR A 309 -3.49 -158.13 -4.33
C TYR A 309 -2.17 -158.73 -3.79
N GLN A 310 -1.45 -158.01 -2.94
CA GLN A 310 -0.22 -158.48 -2.31
C GLN A 310 -0.47 -159.68 -1.36
N ARG A 311 -1.56 -159.66 -0.59
CA ARG A 311 -1.92 -160.75 0.35
C ARG A 311 -2.17 -162.10 -0.34
N LYS A 312 -2.63 -162.07 -1.59
CA LYS A 312 -2.83 -163.28 -2.42
C LYS A 312 -1.53 -163.81 -3.02
N ARG A 313 -0.56 -162.93 -3.26
CA ARG A 313 0.77 -163.29 -3.79
C ARG A 313 1.69 -163.86 -2.69
N GLU A 314 1.59 -163.30 -1.48
CA GLU A 314 2.38 -163.73 -0.30
C GLU A 314 2.07 -165.18 0.13
N GLN A 315 0.83 -165.67 -0.10
CA GLN A 315 0.46 -167.07 0.14
C GLN A 315 1.12 -168.05 -0.85
N GLN A 316 1.53 -167.59 -2.02
CA GLN A 316 2.23 -168.41 -3.03
C GLN A 316 3.75 -168.45 -2.81
N GLU A 317 4.32 -167.41 -2.19
CA GLU A 317 5.77 -167.32 -1.92
C GLU A 317 6.18 -168.03 -0.62
N LYS A 318 5.30 -168.16 0.38
CA LYS A 318 5.55 -168.96 1.61
C LYS A 318 5.88 -170.44 1.36
N ALA A 319 5.36 -171.03 0.27
CA ALA A 319 5.68 -172.40 -0.11
C ALA A 319 7.10 -172.56 -0.72
N ARG A 320 7.77 -171.46 -1.09
CA ARG A 320 9.14 -171.43 -1.62
C ARG A 320 10.18 -171.01 -0.58
N GLU A 321 9.77 -170.32 0.49
CA GLU A 321 10.67 -169.83 1.55
C GLU A 321 11.14 -170.92 2.53
N GLU A 322 10.41 -172.02 2.69
CA GLU A 322 10.84 -173.14 3.57
C GLU A 322 12.09 -173.86 3.03
N GLU A 323 12.38 -173.77 1.73
CA GLU A 323 13.58 -174.35 1.13
C GLU A 323 14.81 -173.41 1.15
N LEU A 324 14.61 -172.10 1.23
CA LEU A 324 15.69 -171.09 1.18
C LEU A 324 16.09 -170.55 2.57
N ALA A 325 15.27 -170.76 3.60
CA ALA A 325 15.51 -170.29 4.97
C ALA A 325 16.65 -171.03 5.71
N ALA A 326 17.10 -172.19 5.21
CA ALA A 326 18.23 -172.93 5.80
C ALA A 326 19.62 -172.31 5.47
N GLU A 327 19.72 -171.48 4.43
CA GLU A 327 21.00 -170.90 3.97
C GLU A 327 21.21 -169.44 4.39
N ALA A 328 20.16 -168.69 4.73
CA ALA A 328 20.23 -167.25 5.03
C ALA A 328 20.54 -166.93 6.52
N ALA A 329 20.31 -167.87 7.45
CA ALA A 329 20.50 -167.64 8.89
C ALA A 329 21.97 -167.50 9.33
N ALA A 330 22.94 -167.76 8.44
CA ALA A 330 24.37 -167.74 8.77
C ALA A 330 25.11 -166.42 8.43
N LYS A 331 24.50 -165.45 7.72
CA LYS A 331 25.28 -164.34 7.13
C LYS A 331 24.73 -162.91 7.26
N GLU A 332 23.69 -162.66 8.06
CA GLU A 332 23.08 -161.32 8.08
C GLU A 332 22.95 -160.69 9.49
N ALA A 333 23.97 -160.88 10.34
CA ALA A 333 24.05 -160.23 11.65
C ALA A 333 25.18 -159.19 11.81
N GLU A 334 25.99 -158.92 10.77
CA GLU A 334 27.26 -158.17 10.96
C GLU A 334 27.41 -156.83 10.22
N PHE A 335 26.50 -156.35 9.36
CA PHE A 335 26.76 -155.11 8.61
C PHE A 335 25.60 -154.10 8.48
N ALA A 336 24.79 -153.97 9.53
CA ALA A 336 23.75 -152.94 9.64
C ALA A 336 24.16 -151.70 10.48
N ARG A 337 25.45 -151.42 10.71
CA ARG A 337 25.83 -150.43 11.73
C ARG A 337 27.08 -149.59 11.44
N LEU A 338 26.98 -148.64 10.49
CA LEU A 338 27.37 -147.21 10.59
C LEU A 338 27.62 -146.67 9.16
N ARG A 339 26.76 -145.81 8.60
CA ARG A 339 26.52 -144.38 8.94
C ARG A 339 27.67 -143.49 8.48
N ALA A 340 27.32 -142.41 7.78
CA ALA A 340 28.13 -141.22 7.47
C ALA A 340 28.57 -141.03 6.01
N GLN A 341 27.65 -141.12 5.05
CA GLN A 341 27.85 -140.46 3.75
C GLN A 341 26.66 -139.60 3.31
N GLN A 342 25.91 -139.08 4.28
CA GLN A 342 25.06 -137.89 4.13
C GLN A 342 25.88 -136.63 4.41
N GLN A 343 26.91 -136.37 3.59
CA GLN A 343 27.63 -135.09 3.63
C GLN A 343 27.99 -134.61 2.22
N ARG A 344 27.06 -134.80 1.27
CA ARG A 344 27.21 -134.34 -0.12
C ARG A 344 25.97 -133.65 -0.70
N ALA A 345 24.93 -133.43 0.10
CA ALA A 345 23.68 -132.83 -0.37
C ALA A 345 23.46 -131.37 0.07
N GLN A 346 24.28 -130.83 0.99
CA GLN A 346 24.09 -129.45 1.50
C GLN A 346 24.81 -128.35 0.70
N ASP A 347 25.72 -128.67 -0.23
CA ASP A 347 26.49 -127.66 -0.96
C ASP A 347 25.84 -127.15 -2.26
N LYS A 348 24.64 -127.61 -2.64
CA LYS A 348 24.01 -127.20 -3.91
C LYS A 348 23.11 -125.96 -3.83
N ALA A 349 22.86 -125.43 -2.64
CA ALA A 349 22.03 -124.23 -2.44
C ALA A 349 22.85 -122.92 -2.34
N ALA A 350 24.13 -122.99 -1.95
CA ALA A 350 24.99 -121.81 -1.76
C ALA A 350 25.50 -121.20 -3.08
N ASP A 351 25.62 -121.99 -4.15
CA ASP A 351 26.19 -121.52 -5.43
C ASP A 351 25.20 -120.72 -6.31
N MET A 352 23.89 -120.87 -6.10
CA MET A 352 22.88 -120.16 -6.91
C MET A 352 22.57 -118.74 -6.40
N ASP A 353 22.82 -118.45 -5.12
CA ASP A 353 22.66 -117.10 -4.55
C ASP A 353 23.87 -116.20 -4.81
N ALA A 354 25.08 -116.78 -4.90
CA ALA A 354 26.31 -116.05 -5.20
C ALA A 354 26.32 -115.42 -6.62
N LEU A 355 25.64 -116.02 -7.59
CA LEU A 355 25.52 -115.50 -8.96
C LEU A 355 24.42 -114.43 -9.12
N ARG A 356 23.41 -114.43 -8.24
CA ARG A 356 22.33 -113.44 -8.22
C ARG A 356 22.78 -112.13 -7.56
N ALA A 357 23.58 -112.21 -6.51
CA ALA A 357 24.17 -111.06 -5.81
C ALA A 357 25.13 -110.24 -6.69
N LYS A 358 25.99 -110.89 -7.51
CA LYS A 358 26.96 -110.18 -8.36
C LYS A 358 26.30 -109.36 -9.48
N ARG A 359 25.21 -109.84 -10.08
CA ARG A 359 24.44 -109.07 -11.09
C ARG A 359 23.63 -107.91 -10.50
N ALA A 360 23.14 -108.05 -9.26
CA ALA A 360 22.42 -106.99 -8.56
C ALA A 360 23.34 -105.82 -8.18
N VAL A 361 24.57 -106.12 -7.75
CA VAL A 361 25.58 -105.11 -7.40
C VAL A 361 26.06 -104.34 -8.64
N GLU A 362 26.36 -105.01 -9.76
CA GLU A 362 26.74 -104.33 -11.02
C GLU A 362 25.62 -103.50 -11.65
N ALA A 363 24.35 -103.91 -11.51
CA ALA A 363 23.20 -103.14 -11.98
C ALA A 363 22.94 -101.91 -11.09
N ALA A 364 23.09 -102.06 -9.76
CA ALA A 364 22.98 -100.96 -8.81
C ALA A 364 24.13 -99.94 -8.99
N GLU A 365 25.35 -100.39 -9.26
CA GLU A 365 26.51 -99.51 -9.48
C GLU A 365 26.39 -98.70 -10.78
N ARG A 366 25.89 -99.30 -11.86
CA ARG A 366 25.59 -98.57 -13.11
C ARG A 366 24.48 -97.53 -12.95
N GLN A 367 23.43 -97.87 -12.19
CA GLN A 367 22.36 -96.91 -11.88
C GLN A 367 22.84 -95.79 -10.93
N ALA A 368 23.73 -96.09 -9.98
CA ALA A 368 24.32 -95.08 -9.10
C ALA A 368 25.19 -94.08 -9.88
N ARG A 369 26.07 -94.55 -10.77
CA ARG A 369 26.88 -93.67 -11.63
C ARG A 369 26.03 -92.83 -12.58
N GLN A 370 24.93 -93.37 -13.12
CA GLN A 370 23.99 -92.59 -13.93
C GLN A 370 23.24 -91.53 -13.12
N LYS A 371 22.83 -91.84 -11.88
CA LYS A 371 22.18 -90.87 -10.99
C LYS A 371 23.13 -89.73 -10.60
N GLU A 372 24.37 -90.05 -10.24
CA GLU A 372 25.40 -89.06 -9.91
C GLU A 372 25.72 -88.14 -11.09
N GLN A 373 25.85 -88.69 -12.31
CA GLN A 373 26.02 -87.88 -13.52
C GLN A 373 24.82 -86.99 -13.83
N ASN A 374 23.59 -87.48 -13.61
CA ASN A 374 22.38 -86.69 -13.85
C ASN A 374 22.19 -85.60 -12.79
N GLU A 375 22.56 -85.86 -11.53
CA GLU A 375 22.56 -84.87 -10.45
C GLU A 375 23.62 -83.79 -10.69
N ALA A 376 24.84 -84.17 -11.11
CA ALA A 376 25.89 -83.22 -11.48
C ALA A 376 25.47 -82.34 -12.67
N ARG A 377 24.83 -82.92 -13.70
CA ARG A 377 24.28 -82.17 -14.84
C ARG A 377 23.15 -81.22 -14.44
N ARG A 378 22.26 -81.64 -13.53
CA ARG A 378 21.22 -80.76 -12.99
C ARG A 378 21.81 -79.58 -12.21
N LEU A 379 22.81 -79.83 -11.36
CA LEU A 379 23.51 -78.77 -10.62
C LEU A 379 24.23 -77.80 -11.55
N GLN A 380 24.85 -78.30 -12.62
CA GLN A 380 25.47 -77.45 -13.66
C GLN A 380 24.42 -76.58 -14.37
N ALA A 381 23.31 -77.17 -14.81
CA ALA A 381 22.23 -76.43 -15.46
C ALA A 381 21.62 -75.34 -14.56
N ILE A 382 21.40 -75.65 -13.27
CA ILE A 382 20.90 -74.67 -12.30
C ILE A 382 21.90 -73.53 -12.09
N ASN A 383 23.21 -73.84 -12.01
CA ASN A 383 24.24 -72.82 -11.85
C ASN A 383 24.38 -71.92 -13.09
N GLU A 384 24.24 -72.49 -14.28
CA GLU A 384 24.24 -71.75 -15.55
C GLU A 384 23.03 -70.81 -15.63
N GLU A 385 21.83 -71.31 -15.34
CA GLU A 385 20.60 -70.49 -15.30
C GLU A 385 20.71 -69.36 -14.26
N LEU A 386 21.29 -69.64 -13.09
CA LEU A 386 21.49 -68.64 -12.04
C LEU A 386 22.58 -67.61 -12.42
N ALA A 387 23.58 -68.00 -13.20
CA ALA A 387 24.57 -67.07 -13.75
C ALA A 387 23.96 -66.16 -14.82
N GLU A 388 23.12 -66.70 -15.71
CA GLU A 388 22.38 -65.92 -16.71
C GLU A 388 21.40 -64.95 -16.05
N ALA A 389 20.66 -65.38 -15.02
CA ALA A 389 19.75 -64.53 -14.26
C ALA A 389 20.50 -63.38 -13.55
N ARG A 390 21.67 -63.66 -12.95
CA ARG A 390 22.53 -62.61 -12.35
C ARG A 390 23.04 -61.62 -13.40
N ARG A 391 23.40 -62.11 -14.58
CA ARG A 391 23.87 -61.27 -15.68
C ARG A 391 22.75 -60.37 -16.21
N LEU A 392 21.56 -60.90 -16.44
CA LEU A 392 20.38 -60.12 -16.84
C LEU A 392 20.01 -59.08 -15.78
N GLN A 393 20.08 -59.42 -14.50
CA GLN A 393 19.84 -58.48 -13.41
C GLN A 393 20.89 -57.36 -13.37
N ALA A 394 22.16 -57.66 -13.69
CA ALA A 394 23.22 -56.66 -13.79
C ALA A 394 22.98 -55.71 -14.98
N GLU A 395 22.66 -56.26 -16.16
CA GLU A 395 22.35 -55.48 -17.36
C GLU A 395 21.10 -54.58 -17.15
N GLU A 396 20.06 -55.07 -16.47
CA GLU A 396 18.88 -54.25 -16.13
C GLU A 396 19.21 -53.13 -15.15
N LYS A 397 20.05 -53.39 -14.14
CA LYS A 397 20.54 -52.35 -13.22
C LYS A 397 21.37 -51.29 -13.94
N GLU A 398 22.26 -51.70 -14.84
CA GLU A 398 23.04 -50.77 -15.65
C GLU A 398 22.16 -49.91 -16.56
N ARG A 399 21.14 -50.49 -17.20
CA ARG A 399 20.17 -49.73 -18.01
C ARG A 399 19.41 -48.69 -17.19
N ARG A 400 18.90 -49.08 -16.01
CA ARG A 400 18.19 -48.14 -15.12
C ARG A 400 19.10 -47.01 -14.63
N LEU A 401 20.36 -47.32 -14.31
CA LEU A 401 21.35 -46.30 -13.93
C LEU A 401 21.68 -45.36 -15.11
N ALA A 402 21.80 -45.89 -16.32
CA ALA A 402 22.02 -45.08 -17.52
C ALA A 402 20.82 -44.18 -17.83
N GLU A 403 19.59 -44.68 -17.69
CA GLU A 403 18.36 -43.89 -17.83
C GLU A 403 18.29 -42.76 -16.79
N GLN A 404 18.61 -43.06 -15.53
CA GLN A 404 18.68 -42.04 -14.47
C GLN A 404 19.72 -40.97 -14.79
N ALA A 405 20.92 -41.37 -15.21
CA ALA A 405 21.97 -40.43 -15.59
C ALA A 405 21.60 -39.56 -16.80
N MET A 406 20.84 -40.09 -17.77
CA MET A 406 20.31 -39.31 -18.89
C MET A 406 19.26 -38.30 -18.43
N LEU A 407 18.33 -38.72 -17.58
CA LEU A 407 17.30 -37.82 -17.02
C LEU A 407 17.93 -36.70 -16.20
N GLU A 408 18.92 -37.00 -15.34
CA GLU A 408 19.66 -36.01 -14.57
C GLU A 408 20.40 -35.01 -15.47
N ARG A 409 20.98 -35.48 -16.58
CA ARG A 409 21.62 -34.59 -17.58
C ARG A 409 20.60 -33.69 -18.26
N GLU A 410 19.46 -34.22 -18.69
CA GLU A 410 18.39 -33.42 -19.33
C GLU A 410 17.78 -32.40 -18.36
N GLU A 411 17.65 -32.74 -17.08
CA GLU A 411 17.23 -31.80 -16.04
C GLU A 411 18.30 -30.73 -15.80
N PHE A 412 19.57 -31.11 -15.72
CA PHE A 412 20.67 -30.16 -15.59
C PHE A 412 20.75 -29.19 -16.77
N GLU A 413 20.65 -29.70 -18.00
CA GLU A 413 20.64 -28.88 -19.23
C GLU A 413 19.45 -27.91 -19.25
N ARG A 414 18.25 -28.36 -18.82
CA ARG A 414 17.09 -27.48 -18.66
C ARG A 414 17.32 -26.38 -17.63
N ILE A 415 17.92 -26.70 -16.49
CA ILE A 415 18.25 -25.71 -15.45
C ILE A 415 19.26 -24.70 -15.99
N VAL A 416 20.30 -25.15 -16.70
CA VAL A 416 21.30 -24.26 -17.31
C VAL A 416 20.66 -23.33 -18.34
N LEU A 417 19.76 -23.82 -19.18
CA LEU A 417 19.04 -22.98 -20.14
C LEU A 417 18.19 -21.91 -19.46
N VAL A 418 17.48 -22.27 -18.38
CA VAL A 418 16.69 -21.29 -17.61
C VAL A 418 17.60 -20.25 -16.94
N GLN A 419 18.76 -20.67 -16.41
CA GLN A 419 19.75 -19.75 -15.84
C GLN A 419 20.32 -18.79 -16.89
N MET A 420 20.66 -19.30 -18.08
CA MET A 420 21.12 -18.45 -19.19
C MET A 420 20.07 -17.43 -19.61
N GLN A 421 18.80 -17.85 -19.71
CA GLN A 421 17.69 -16.94 -20.02
C GLN A 421 17.45 -15.89 -18.92
N GLN A 422 17.62 -16.26 -17.65
CA GLN A 422 17.54 -15.33 -16.53
C GLN A 422 18.69 -14.31 -16.57
N GLU A 423 19.92 -14.76 -16.82
CA GLU A 423 21.09 -13.89 -16.96
C GLU A 423 20.92 -12.93 -18.14
N GLU A 424 20.47 -13.39 -19.30
CA GLU A 424 20.18 -12.54 -20.45
C GLU A 424 19.07 -11.52 -20.14
N ALA A 425 17.99 -11.93 -19.47
CA ALA A 425 16.92 -11.02 -19.06
C ALA A 425 17.39 -9.97 -18.05
N GLU A 426 18.25 -10.34 -17.10
CA GLU A 426 18.86 -9.41 -16.16
C GLU A 426 19.81 -8.44 -16.86
N ARG A 427 20.62 -8.91 -17.83
CA ARG A 427 21.48 -8.05 -18.64
C ARG A 427 20.68 -7.03 -19.45
N VAL A 428 19.60 -7.44 -20.10
CA VAL A 428 18.72 -6.53 -20.85
C VAL A 428 18.09 -5.50 -19.92
N ARG A 429 17.58 -5.90 -18.75
CA ARG A 429 17.03 -4.95 -17.76
C ARG A 429 18.09 -3.97 -17.26
N ALA A 430 19.31 -4.42 -17.01
CA ALA A 430 20.41 -3.55 -16.59
C ALA A 430 20.81 -2.55 -17.68
N GLU A 431 20.78 -2.97 -18.95
CA GLU A 431 20.99 -2.09 -20.10
C GLU A 431 19.88 -1.05 -20.24
N GLU A 432 18.60 -1.45 -20.10
CA GLU A 432 17.45 -0.53 -20.10
C GLU A 432 17.55 0.49 -18.97
N GLU A 433 17.87 0.08 -17.75
CA GLU A 433 18.09 0.99 -16.63
C GLU A 433 19.26 1.94 -16.89
N SER A 434 20.36 1.45 -17.47
CA SER A 434 21.51 2.28 -17.85
C SER A 434 21.12 3.32 -18.90
N GLN A 435 20.34 2.92 -19.90
CA GLN A 435 19.82 3.83 -20.92
C GLN A 435 18.87 4.88 -20.32
N GLN A 436 17.99 4.50 -19.40
CA GLN A 436 17.12 5.43 -18.68
C GLN A 436 17.94 6.42 -17.83
N ARG A 437 18.97 5.96 -17.13
CA ARG A 437 19.90 6.82 -16.37
C ARG A 437 20.64 7.79 -17.29
N LEU A 438 21.10 7.33 -18.46
CA LEU A 438 21.75 8.17 -19.46
C LEU A 438 20.78 9.21 -20.02
N GLY A 439 19.57 8.81 -20.41
CA GLY A 439 18.52 9.72 -20.88
C GLY A 439 18.18 10.79 -19.84
N HIS A 440 18.03 10.39 -18.58
CA HIS A 440 17.80 11.33 -17.48
C HIS A 440 18.98 12.31 -17.29
N CYS A 441 20.23 11.83 -17.38
CA CYS A 441 21.41 12.68 -17.32
C CYS A 441 21.46 13.69 -18.49
N GLU A 442 21.07 13.28 -19.69
CA GLU A 442 20.98 14.17 -20.85
C GLU A 442 19.89 15.23 -20.69
N GLU A 443 18.73 14.86 -20.15
CA GLU A 443 17.65 15.81 -19.82
C GLU A 443 18.11 16.83 -18.79
N LEU A 444 18.79 16.41 -17.72
CA LEU A 444 19.35 17.32 -16.72
C LEU A 444 20.38 18.27 -17.34
N LYS A 445 21.26 17.77 -18.23
CA LYS A 445 22.20 18.62 -18.95
C LYS A 445 21.48 19.66 -19.82
N LYS A 446 20.42 19.27 -20.53
CA LYS A 446 19.59 20.19 -21.32
C LYS A 446 18.89 21.24 -20.44
N GLN A 447 18.39 20.84 -19.27
CA GLN A 447 17.77 21.77 -18.31
C GLN A 447 18.78 22.77 -17.76
N ILE A 448 20.00 22.32 -17.43
CA ILE A 448 21.08 23.20 -16.97
C ILE A 448 21.44 24.20 -18.08
N GLN A 449 21.64 23.72 -19.31
CA GLN A 449 21.94 24.59 -20.46
C GLN A 449 20.81 25.61 -20.70
N ALA A 450 19.55 25.19 -20.70
CA ALA A 450 18.41 26.09 -20.88
C ALA A 450 18.34 27.16 -19.76
N ARG A 451 18.65 26.77 -18.52
CA ARG A 451 18.69 27.71 -17.39
C ARG A 451 19.86 28.69 -17.50
N GLU A 452 21.04 28.22 -17.92
CA GLU A 452 22.20 29.06 -18.18
C GLU A 452 21.92 30.07 -19.31
N GLU A 453 21.33 29.61 -20.42
CA GLU A 453 20.92 30.47 -21.54
C GLU A 453 19.89 31.52 -21.09
N ALA A 454 18.86 31.12 -20.34
CA ALA A 454 17.88 32.06 -19.78
C ALA A 454 18.52 33.09 -18.85
N SER A 455 19.49 32.68 -18.02
CA SER A 455 20.23 33.60 -17.16
C SER A 455 21.11 34.57 -17.96
N LEU A 456 21.74 34.11 -19.04
CA LEU A 456 22.54 34.95 -19.93
C LEU A 456 21.65 35.94 -20.69
N GLN A 457 20.47 35.51 -21.15
CA GLN A 457 19.47 36.37 -21.79
C GLN A 457 18.97 37.44 -20.82
N ALA A 458 18.53 37.07 -19.62
CA ALA A 458 18.11 38.04 -18.60
C ALA A 458 19.21 39.06 -18.26
N ARG A 459 20.48 38.61 -18.27
CA ARG A 459 21.62 39.52 -18.08
C ARG A 459 21.81 40.48 -19.27
N ARG A 460 21.63 40.01 -20.50
CA ARG A 460 21.67 40.86 -21.70
C ARG A 460 20.52 41.87 -21.68
N ASP A 461 19.31 41.41 -21.42
CA ASP A 461 18.11 42.26 -21.35
C ASP A 461 18.29 43.37 -20.31
N PHE A 462 18.80 43.05 -19.12
CA PHE A 462 19.11 44.03 -18.08
C PHE A 462 20.14 45.10 -18.54
N LEU A 463 21.17 44.68 -19.28
CA LEU A 463 22.17 45.61 -19.81
C LEU A 463 21.60 46.48 -20.94
N GLU A 464 20.74 45.91 -21.78
CA GLU A 464 20.03 46.61 -22.84
C GLU A 464 19.04 47.64 -22.27
N GLU A 465 18.24 47.27 -21.27
CA GLU A 465 17.40 48.21 -20.52
C GLU A 465 18.22 49.36 -19.93
N GLY A 466 19.38 49.07 -19.34
CA GLY A 466 20.32 50.09 -18.87
C GLY A 466 20.84 51.01 -19.98
N ASN A 467 21.12 50.46 -21.17
CA ASN A 467 21.51 51.24 -22.35
C ASN A 467 20.36 52.12 -22.85
N VAL A 468 19.13 51.60 -22.89
CA VAL A 468 17.92 52.32 -23.29
C VAL A 468 17.66 53.49 -22.33
N ILE A 469 17.73 53.27 -21.02
CA ILE A 469 17.57 54.34 -20.01
C ILE A 469 18.63 55.42 -20.19
N ARG A 470 19.90 55.05 -20.40
CA ARG A 470 20.97 56.03 -20.68
C ARG A 470 20.72 56.81 -21.97
N ALA A 471 20.25 56.14 -23.02
CA ALA A 471 19.89 56.78 -24.29
C ALA A 471 18.71 57.75 -24.12
N GLN A 472 17.68 57.39 -23.34
CA GLN A 472 16.55 58.24 -23.01
C GLN A 472 16.99 59.49 -22.24
N ILE A 473 17.80 59.33 -21.17
CA ILE A 473 18.35 60.47 -20.40
C ILE A 473 19.20 61.38 -21.29
N ALA A 474 20.04 60.80 -22.16
CA ALA A 474 20.84 61.58 -23.10
C ALA A 474 19.96 62.35 -24.11
N ALA A 475 18.89 61.73 -24.61
CA ALA A 475 17.93 62.36 -25.49
C ALA A 475 17.16 63.50 -24.78
N GLU A 476 16.73 63.30 -23.54
CA GLU A 476 16.10 64.34 -22.72
C GLU A 476 17.05 65.50 -22.45
N ARG A 477 18.32 65.21 -22.12
CA ARG A 477 19.35 66.25 -21.94
C ARG A 477 19.57 67.05 -23.22
N ARG A 478 19.59 66.40 -24.39
CA ARG A 478 19.66 67.09 -25.70
C ARG A 478 18.42 67.96 -25.94
N LYS A 479 17.22 67.45 -25.63
CA LYS A 479 15.96 68.23 -25.73
C LYS A 479 16.00 69.46 -24.80
N LEU A 480 16.43 69.31 -23.55
CA LEU A 480 16.57 70.41 -22.59
C LEU A 480 17.62 71.43 -23.03
N ALA A 481 18.76 70.98 -23.57
CA ALA A 481 19.77 71.88 -24.14
C ALA A 481 19.23 72.67 -25.33
N ALA A 482 18.48 72.02 -26.24
CA ALA A 482 17.83 72.69 -27.36
C ALA A 482 16.77 73.70 -26.90
N ILE A 483 15.97 73.38 -25.86
CA ILE A 483 15.00 74.31 -25.27
C ILE A 483 15.71 75.47 -24.57
N LYS A 484 16.79 75.22 -23.83
CA LYS A 484 17.63 76.23 -23.19
C LYS A 484 18.19 77.19 -24.24
N GLN A 485 18.74 76.67 -25.33
CA GLN A 485 19.26 77.48 -26.44
C GLN A 485 18.15 78.34 -27.06
N ARG A 486 16.98 77.76 -27.39
CA ARG A 486 15.82 78.52 -27.88
C ARG A 486 15.36 79.61 -26.93
N LYS A 487 15.44 79.39 -25.60
CA LYS A 487 15.10 80.41 -24.59
C LYS A 487 16.17 81.50 -24.50
N ILE A 488 17.45 81.15 -24.58
CA ILE A 488 18.56 82.12 -24.65
C ILE A 488 18.42 82.97 -25.90
N ASP A 489 18.15 82.38 -27.06
CA ASP A 489 17.95 83.10 -28.33
C ASP A 489 16.74 84.06 -28.24
N LYS A 490 15.66 83.64 -27.56
CA LYS A 490 14.52 84.53 -27.25
C LYS A 490 14.89 85.68 -26.31
N LEU A 491 15.74 85.45 -25.31
CA LEU A 491 16.21 86.50 -24.39
C LEU A 491 17.15 87.49 -25.10
N LYS A 492 18.00 87.00 -26.02
CA LYS A 492 18.81 87.84 -26.92
C LYS A 492 17.93 88.71 -27.82
N ALA A 493 16.88 88.14 -28.41
CA ALA A 493 15.91 88.88 -29.22
C ALA A 493 15.11 89.92 -28.40
N ALA A 494 14.93 89.68 -27.10
CA ALA A 494 14.29 90.61 -26.16
C ALA A 494 15.25 91.69 -25.60
N GLY A 495 16.53 91.70 -26.02
CA GLY A 495 17.49 92.76 -25.69
C GLY A 495 18.09 92.70 -24.29
N VAL A 496 18.09 91.53 -23.63
CA VAL A 496 18.70 91.37 -22.30
C VAL A 496 20.21 91.13 -22.43
N PRO A 497 21.09 91.92 -21.78
CA PRO A 497 22.55 91.75 -21.88
C PRO A 497 23.06 90.44 -21.27
N GLU A 498 24.06 89.82 -21.90
CA GLU A 498 24.75 88.64 -21.38
C GLU A 498 25.66 89.03 -20.21
N LYS A 499 25.39 88.47 -19.02
CA LYS A 499 26.32 88.44 -17.89
C LYS A 499 26.50 87.01 -17.41
#